data_AF-A0A7D6VDL9-F1
#
_entry.id   AF-A0A7D6VDL9-F1
#
_cell.length_a   1.000
_cell.length_b   1.000
_cell.length_c   1.000
_cell.angle_alpha   90.00
_cell.angle_beta   90.00
_cell.angle_gamma   90.00
#
_symmetry.space_group_name_H-M   'P 1'
#
loop_
_entity.id
_entity.type
_entity.pdbx_description
1 polymer ?
#
loop_
_entity_poly.entity_id
_entity_poly.type
_entity_poly.pdbx_seq_one_letter_code
_entity_poly.pdbx_strand_id
1 'polypeptide(L)'
;MPQHNAVTSGGLRRVRLGPVVVDGHQVALRNTRLSDFDQWRRIRLRDRKFIEPYWTTSALSWEQRHTRAWWIREYLRQRRARAMHRSLALSVLVDGEFAGQCNLSPIDPRNRSAELGIWLDSRHAGHGVGAVAGALIGDYAFRDLGLHRITAPVCVGNRAARHQVKLAGMSHEATMIRAISVNGQRRDHELWAVTADRAPAGGYLAALIAAGVGAQIPSDTGGSTRTSWAERWHDAVAASPATVLAVTAWYYLGAPFRPHETGSAAVALPPRLTVREGGGPPVILRKRTPPWQFRFTGRVRYDAFAADDALGWIGLDCRGQNVGLAIELDGQRSAESATALRRVVDYAFGRLGIERLETVVDPSDAAVTALASAGGLLREGVLTGARIDSAGTIHDVEVWGLTDDNHSAQTGPEG
;
A
#
# COMPACT_ATOMS: atom_id res chain seq x y z
N MET A 1 18.53 18.77 -21.18
CA MET A 1 17.19 18.24 -20.90
C MET A 1 17.27 16.72 -20.86
N PRO A 2 17.16 16.06 -19.69
CA PRO A 2 17.14 14.61 -19.63
C PRO A 2 15.72 14.11 -19.93
N GLN A 3 15.63 13.16 -20.86
CA GLN A 3 14.40 12.54 -21.32
C GLN A 3 13.75 11.73 -20.18
N HIS A 4 12.43 11.91 -20.01
CA HIS A 4 11.60 11.08 -19.14
C HIS A 4 11.64 9.63 -19.64
N ASN A 5 12.42 8.76 -18.97
CA ASN A 5 12.30 7.32 -19.19
C ASN A 5 10.95 6.87 -18.59
N ALA A 6 9.94 6.86 -19.45
CA ALA A 6 8.67 6.19 -19.21
C ALA A 6 8.91 4.73 -18.84
N VAL A 7 8.08 4.17 -17.95
CA VAL A 7 7.95 2.73 -17.73
C VAL A 7 7.83 2.08 -19.11
N THR A 8 8.86 1.35 -19.54
CA THR A 8 8.98 0.93 -20.94
C THR A 8 7.82 0.02 -21.35
N SER A 9 7.18 0.33 -22.47
CA SER A 9 5.93 -0.29 -22.95
C SER A 9 6.03 -1.80 -23.23
N GLY A 10 7.25 -2.35 -23.32
CA GLY A 10 7.53 -3.78 -23.52
C GLY A 10 7.72 -4.60 -22.24
N GLY A 11 8.12 -3.98 -21.13
CA GLY A 11 8.69 -4.70 -19.96
C GLY A 11 7.74 -5.70 -19.31
N LEU A 12 6.46 -5.34 -19.16
CA LEU A 12 5.51 -6.13 -18.36
C LEU A 12 4.88 -7.33 -19.09
N ARG A 13 5.04 -7.45 -20.41
CA ARG A 13 4.27 -8.43 -21.21
C ARG A 13 4.67 -9.89 -20.98
N ARG A 14 5.96 -10.15 -20.79
CA ARG A 14 6.54 -11.49 -20.58
C ARG A 14 7.73 -11.40 -19.63
N VAL A 15 7.43 -11.29 -18.35
CA VAL A 15 8.41 -11.26 -17.27
C VAL A 15 8.75 -12.69 -16.86
N ARG A 16 10.05 -13.00 -16.89
CA ARG A 16 10.66 -14.17 -16.25
C ARG A 16 11.94 -13.72 -15.56
N LEU A 17 12.11 -14.05 -14.29
CA LEU A 17 13.25 -13.66 -13.46
C LEU A 17 13.84 -14.91 -12.81
N GLY A 18 15.17 -14.93 -12.59
CA GLY A 18 15.90 -16.13 -12.19
C GLY A 18 16.13 -17.11 -13.36
N PRO A 19 16.47 -18.37 -13.10
CA PRO A 19 16.48 -19.01 -11.78
C PRO A 19 17.64 -18.57 -10.88
N VAL A 20 17.44 -18.69 -9.57
CA VAL A 20 18.45 -18.54 -8.52
C VAL A 20 18.30 -19.74 -7.59
N VAL A 21 19.37 -20.48 -7.32
CA VAL A 21 19.38 -21.60 -6.37
C VAL A 21 19.59 -21.05 -4.97
N VAL A 22 18.73 -21.35 -4.01
CA VAL A 22 18.94 -21.04 -2.59
C VAL A 22 18.53 -22.25 -1.76
N ASP A 23 19.40 -22.67 -0.84
CA ASP A 23 19.15 -23.82 0.04
C ASP A 23 18.72 -25.10 -0.73
N GLY A 24 19.37 -25.34 -1.87
CA GLY A 24 19.07 -26.49 -2.75
C GLY A 24 17.83 -26.30 -3.67
N HIS A 25 17.09 -25.21 -3.53
CA HIS A 25 15.88 -24.93 -4.30
C HIS A 25 16.11 -23.92 -5.43
N GLN A 26 15.66 -24.24 -6.65
CA GLN A 26 15.65 -23.30 -7.77
C GLN A 26 14.44 -22.36 -7.70
N VAL A 27 14.69 -21.08 -7.40
CA VAL A 27 13.67 -20.04 -7.32
C VAL A 27 13.62 -19.23 -8.61
N ALA A 28 12.45 -19.12 -9.21
CA ALA A 28 12.22 -18.28 -10.39
C ALA A 28 10.88 -17.55 -10.29
N LEU A 29 10.74 -16.42 -10.98
CA LEU A 29 9.48 -15.69 -11.08
C LEU A 29 9.00 -15.69 -12.53
N ARG A 30 7.69 -15.77 -12.73
CA ARG A 30 7.09 -15.58 -14.06
C ARG A 30 5.73 -14.94 -13.97
N ASN A 31 5.22 -14.38 -15.06
CA ASN A 31 3.81 -13.98 -15.08
C ASN A 31 2.87 -15.14 -14.67
N THR A 32 1.84 -14.76 -13.91
CA THR A 32 0.75 -15.66 -13.52
C THR A 32 0.07 -16.28 -14.74
N ARG A 33 -0.25 -17.58 -14.66
CA ARG A 33 -0.98 -18.32 -15.69
C ARG A 33 -2.31 -18.84 -15.14
N LEU A 34 -3.31 -18.98 -16.01
CA LEU A 34 -4.57 -19.61 -15.63
C LEU A 34 -4.38 -21.04 -15.09
N SER A 35 -3.40 -21.76 -15.65
CA SER A 35 -3.03 -23.12 -15.25
C SER A 35 -2.50 -23.23 -13.82
N ASP A 36 -2.12 -22.11 -13.17
CA ASP A 36 -1.61 -22.13 -11.79
C ASP A 36 -2.72 -22.43 -10.77
N PHE A 37 -3.98 -22.45 -11.20
CA PHE A 37 -5.16 -22.56 -10.35
C PHE A 37 -5.10 -23.70 -9.32
N ASP A 38 -4.78 -24.91 -9.75
CA ASP A 38 -4.87 -26.08 -8.87
C ASP A 38 -3.82 -26.02 -7.75
N GLN A 39 -2.60 -25.56 -8.07
CA GLN A 39 -1.55 -25.31 -7.08
C GLN A 39 -1.89 -24.12 -6.18
N TRP A 40 -2.29 -22.99 -6.78
CA TRP A 40 -2.73 -21.80 -6.08
C TRP A 40 -3.80 -22.10 -5.04
N ARG A 41 -4.88 -22.78 -5.44
CA ARG A 41 -6.00 -23.13 -4.55
C ARG A 41 -5.55 -24.07 -3.44
N ARG A 42 -4.78 -25.12 -3.79
CA ARG A 42 -4.33 -26.12 -2.81
C ARG A 42 -3.52 -25.47 -1.70
N ILE A 43 -2.57 -24.60 -2.06
CA ILE A 43 -1.73 -23.90 -1.09
C ILE A 43 -2.57 -22.94 -0.25
N ARG A 44 -3.40 -22.10 -0.90
CA ARG A 44 -4.23 -21.13 -0.19
C ARG A 44 -5.14 -21.79 0.84
N LEU A 45 -5.78 -22.91 0.52
CA LEU A 45 -6.63 -23.63 1.48
C LEU A 45 -5.82 -24.28 2.61
N ARG A 46 -4.70 -24.92 2.29
CA ARG A 46 -3.83 -25.58 3.28
C ARG A 46 -3.21 -24.57 4.26
N ASP A 47 -2.75 -23.43 3.75
CA ASP A 47 -2.03 -22.41 4.50
C ASP A 47 -2.91 -21.27 4.98
N ARG A 48 -4.23 -21.47 4.96
CA ARG A 48 -5.24 -20.50 5.42
C ARG A 48 -4.84 -19.82 6.73
N LYS A 49 -4.40 -20.60 7.72
CA LYS A 49 -4.00 -20.10 9.06
C LYS A 49 -2.81 -19.14 9.04
N PHE A 50 -1.97 -19.17 8.01
CA PHE A 50 -0.82 -18.29 7.85
C PHE A 50 -1.10 -17.06 6.98
N ILE A 51 -2.12 -17.15 6.11
CA ILE A 51 -2.42 -16.14 5.10
C ILE A 51 -3.63 -15.29 5.49
N GLU A 52 -4.74 -15.94 5.85
CA GLU A 52 -6.02 -15.26 6.15
C GLU A 52 -5.93 -14.21 7.25
N PRO A 53 -5.19 -14.41 8.37
CA PRO A 53 -5.07 -13.40 9.43
C PRO A 53 -4.56 -12.04 8.95
N TYR A 54 -3.83 -12.02 7.85
CA TYR A 54 -3.20 -10.83 7.27
C TYR A 54 -3.77 -10.48 5.89
N TRP A 55 -4.82 -11.17 5.47
CA TRP A 55 -5.52 -10.89 4.22
C TRP A 55 -6.70 -9.95 4.46
N THR A 56 -7.04 -9.16 3.45
CA THR A 56 -8.17 -8.23 3.53
C THR A 56 -9.46 -8.96 3.92
N THR A 57 -10.18 -8.38 4.88
CA THR A 57 -11.49 -8.85 5.34
C THR A 57 -12.48 -8.98 4.17
N SER A 58 -13.29 -10.03 4.20
CA SER A 58 -14.27 -10.34 3.16
C SER A 58 -15.49 -11.01 3.78
N ALA A 59 -16.68 -10.68 3.25
CA ALA A 59 -17.93 -11.37 3.61
C ALA A 59 -17.97 -12.83 3.11
N LEU A 60 -17.17 -13.16 2.09
CA LEU A 60 -17.03 -14.51 1.57
C LEU A 60 -16.08 -15.35 2.44
N SER A 61 -16.41 -16.62 2.62
CA SER A 61 -15.53 -17.61 3.28
C SER A 61 -14.19 -17.74 2.54
N TRP A 62 -13.18 -18.30 3.21
CA TRP A 62 -11.89 -18.55 2.58
C TRP A 62 -12.02 -19.47 1.35
N GLU A 63 -12.85 -20.50 1.44
CA GLU A 63 -13.11 -21.45 0.35
C GLU A 63 -13.81 -20.79 -0.83
N GLN A 64 -14.78 -19.91 -0.57
CA GLN A 64 -15.51 -19.14 -1.60
C GLN A 64 -14.59 -18.14 -2.32
N ARG A 65 -13.60 -17.57 -1.62
CA ARG A 65 -12.54 -16.72 -2.18
C ARG A 65 -11.53 -17.50 -3.03
N HIS A 66 -11.48 -18.83 -2.93
CA HIS A 66 -10.51 -19.67 -3.63
C HIS A 66 -11.16 -20.66 -4.60
N THR A 67 -12.19 -20.21 -5.33
CA THR A 67 -12.84 -20.98 -6.40
C THR A 67 -12.21 -20.71 -7.77
N ARG A 68 -12.45 -21.59 -8.74
CA ARG A 68 -11.96 -21.41 -10.12
C ARG A 68 -12.53 -20.16 -10.77
N ALA A 69 -13.80 -19.87 -10.54
CA ALA A 69 -14.44 -18.65 -11.02
C ALA A 69 -13.75 -17.40 -10.45
N TRP A 70 -13.43 -17.42 -9.15
CA TRP A 70 -12.71 -16.31 -8.51
C TRP A 70 -11.30 -16.14 -9.08
N TRP A 71 -10.56 -17.23 -9.25
CA TRP A 71 -9.23 -17.21 -9.89
C TRP A 71 -9.26 -16.66 -11.32
N ILE A 72 -10.24 -17.04 -12.14
CA ILE A 72 -10.40 -16.49 -13.49
C ILE A 72 -10.63 -14.97 -13.43
N ARG A 73 -11.49 -14.50 -12.53
CA ARG A 73 -11.73 -13.06 -12.34
C ARG A 73 -10.45 -12.34 -11.90
N GLU A 74 -9.72 -12.91 -10.95
CA GLU A 74 -8.46 -12.37 -10.44
C GLU A 74 -7.41 -12.30 -11.56
N TYR A 75 -7.22 -13.39 -12.31
CA TYR A 75 -6.31 -13.46 -13.44
C TYR A 75 -6.63 -12.41 -14.51
N LEU A 76 -7.91 -12.27 -14.90
CA LEU A 76 -8.32 -11.26 -15.89
C LEU A 76 -8.10 -9.82 -15.38
N ARG A 77 -8.34 -9.59 -14.08
CA ARG A 77 -8.07 -8.31 -13.42
C ARG A 77 -6.58 -7.98 -13.45
N GLN A 78 -5.72 -8.92 -13.03
CA GLN A 78 -4.26 -8.78 -13.06
C GLN A 78 -3.76 -8.56 -14.49
N ARG A 79 -4.25 -9.33 -15.47
CA ARG A 79 -3.87 -9.18 -16.89
C ARG A 79 -4.24 -7.81 -17.43
N ARG A 80 -5.44 -7.29 -17.11
CA ARG A 80 -5.87 -5.95 -17.53
C ARG A 80 -5.04 -4.85 -16.86
N ALA A 81 -4.81 -4.96 -15.55
CA ALA A 81 -4.01 -3.98 -14.81
C ALA A 81 -2.56 -3.93 -15.33
N ARG A 82 -1.97 -5.09 -15.64
CA ARG A 82 -0.65 -5.20 -16.27
C ARG A 82 -0.60 -4.58 -17.65
N ALA A 83 -1.61 -4.82 -18.49
CA ALA A 83 -1.72 -4.19 -19.81
C ALA A 83 -1.83 -2.65 -19.74
N MET A 84 -2.26 -2.12 -18.59
CA MET A 84 -2.33 -0.69 -18.30
C MET A 84 -1.12 -0.17 -17.51
N HIS A 85 -0.09 -0.99 -17.29
CA HIS A 85 1.09 -0.65 -16.46
C HIS A 85 0.73 -0.19 -15.03
N ARG A 86 -0.36 -0.76 -14.46
CA ARG A 86 -0.85 -0.41 -13.11
C ARG A 86 -0.59 -1.48 -12.06
N SER A 87 -0.15 -2.67 -12.46
CA SER A 87 0.12 -3.77 -11.55
C SER A 87 0.97 -4.82 -12.25
N LEU A 88 1.86 -5.48 -11.52
CA LEU A 88 2.58 -6.66 -11.98
C LEU A 88 2.37 -7.78 -10.96
N ALA A 89 1.68 -8.85 -11.35
CA ALA A 89 1.59 -10.07 -10.58
C ALA A 89 2.43 -11.17 -11.23
N LEU A 90 3.26 -11.82 -10.43
CA LEU A 90 4.14 -12.92 -10.81
C LEU A 90 3.87 -14.13 -9.90
N SER A 91 3.86 -15.31 -10.49
CA SER A 91 3.94 -16.56 -9.75
C SER A 91 5.39 -16.81 -9.34
N VAL A 92 5.58 -17.17 -8.08
CA VAL A 92 6.85 -17.68 -7.56
C VAL A 92 6.91 -19.18 -7.89
N LEU A 93 8.02 -19.61 -8.47
CA LEU A 93 8.29 -21.01 -8.75
C LEU A 93 9.43 -21.50 -7.86
N VAL A 94 9.26 -22.68 -7.30
CA VAL A 94 10.32 -23.45 -6.63
C VAL A 94 10.44 -24.79 -7.35
N ASP A 95 11.64 -25.09 -7.86
CA ASP A 95 11.94 -26.32 -8.62
C ASP A 95 10.96 -26.56 -9.79
N GLY A 96 10.52 -25.46 -10.42
CA GLY A 96 9.58 -25.45 -11.54
C GLY A 96 8.10 -25.49 -11.15
N GLU A 97 7.75 -25.72 -9.88
CA GLU A 97 6.38 -25.78 -9.39
C GLU A 97 5.89 -24.43 -8.83
N PHE A 98 4.59 -24.14 -8.95
CA PHE A 98 4.02 -22.95 -8.32
C PHE A 98 4.11 -23.05 -6.79
N ALA A 99 4.76 -22.05 -6.20
CA ALA A 99 5.06 -21.98 -4.78
C ALA A 99 4.57 -20.69 -4.12
N GLY A 100 3.81 -19.84 -4.82
CA GLY A 100 3.32 -18.58 -4.28
C GLY A 100 3.18 -17.49 -5.33
N GLN A 101 3.00 -16.25 -4.89
CA GLN A 101 2.96 -15.08 -5.77
C GLN A 101 3.67 -13.89 -5.14
N CYS A 102 4.32 -13.10 -5.98
CA CYS A 102 4.78 -11.76 -5.66
C CYS A 102 4.11 -10.75 -6.59
N ASN A 103 3.89 -9.52 -6.11
CA ASN A 103 3.30 -8.48 -6.93
C ASN A 103 3.84 -7.08 -6.61
N LEU A 104 3.81 -6.22 -7.61
CA LEU A 104 3.95 -4.77 -7.51
C LEU A 104 2.60 -4.15 -7.83
N SER A 105 1.84 -3.71 -6.83
CA SER A 105 0.48 -3.24 -7.03
C SER A 105 -0.05 -2.39 -5.87
N PRO A 106 -0.64 -1.22 -6.15
CA PRO A 106 -0.68 -0.54 -7.45
C PRO A 106 0.69 0.04 -7.86
N ILE A 107 0.91 0.19 -9.16
CA ILE A 107 2.05 0.94 -9.72
C ILE A 107 1.61 2.38 -10.00
N ASP A 108 2.35 3.32 -9.43
CA ASP A 108 2.23 4.75 -9.67
C ASP A 108 3.21 5.21 -10.75
N PRO A 109 2.77 5.47 -11.99
CA PRO A 109 3.65 6.05 -12.98
C PRO A 109 4.05 7.49 -12.66
N ARG A 110 3.25 8.24 -11.88
CA ARG A 110 3.54 9.65 -11.55
C ARG A 110 4.66 9.74 -10.53
N ASN A 111 4.52 9.04 -9.42
CA ASN A 111 5.50 9.01 -8.34
C ASN A 111 6.58 7.92 -8.55
N ARG A 112 6.50 7.18 -9.66
CA ARG A 112 7.36 6.02 -9.96
C ARG A 112 7.44 5.06 -8.77
N SER A 113 6.31 4.75 -8.16
CA SER A 113 6.27 3.93 -6.94
C SER A 113 5.42 2.68 -7.13
N ALA A 114 5.61 1.67 -6.30
CA ALA A 114 4.70 0.53 -6.22
C ALA A 114 4.70 -0.10 -4.84
N GLU A 115 3.63 -0.82 -4.50
CA GLU A 115 3.59 -1.62 -3.28
C GLU A 115 3.96 -3.07 -3.58
N LEU A 116 4.84 -3.65 -2.77
CA LEU A 116 5.29 -5.04 -2.86
C LEU A 116 4.45 -5.92 -1.93
N GLY A 117 3.95 -7.04 -2.47
CA GLY A 117 3.37 -8.12 -1.66
C GLY A 117 3.85 -9.50 -2.11
N ILE A 118 4.14 -10.41 -1.16
CA ILE A 118 4.65 -11.76 -1.43
C ILE A 118 4.05 -12.78 -0.48
N TRP A 119 3.35 -13.79 -0.99
CA TRP A 119 2.98 -14.95 -0.19
C TRP A 119 3.56 -16.21 -0.80
N LEU A 120 3.92 -17.17 0.05
CA LEU A 120 4.55 -18.42 -0.34
C LEU A 120 3.84 -19.61 0.27
N ASP A 121 4.00 -20.76 -0.37
CA ASP A 121 3.76 -22.08 0.19
C ASP A 121 4.63 -22.25 1.44
N SER A 122 3.99 -22.54 2.58
CA SER A 122 4.66 -22.68 3.88
C SER A 122 5.73 -23.77 3.91
N ARG A 123 5.74 -24.73 2.97
CA ARG A 123 6.78 -25.77 2.87
C ARG A 123 8.13 -25.20 2.42
N HIS A 124 8.11 -24.06 1.73
CA HIS A 124 9.30 -23.35 1.28
C HIS A 124 9.66 -22.15 2.18
N ALA A 125 8.92 -21.94 3.27
CA ALA A 125 9.26 -20.94 4.28
C ALA A 125 10.58 -21.32 4.98
N GLY A 126 11.37 -20.33 5.36
CA GLY A 126 12.66 -20.56 6.05
C GLY A 126 13.82 -21.05 5.17
N HIS A 127 13.61 -21.27 3.87
CA HIS A 127 14.66 -21.72 2.93
C HIS A 127 15.22 -20.57 2.06
N GLY A 128 15.04 -19.31 2.49
CA GLY A 128 15.49 -18.13 1.72
C GLY A 128 14.67 -17.79 0.46
N VAL A 129 13.68 -18.61 0.07
CA VAL A 129 12.86 -18.42 -1.14
C VAL A 129 12.19 -17.04 -1.20
N GLY A 130 11.65 -16.56 -0.08
CA GLY A 130 11.01 -15.24 -0.01
C GLY A 130 11.98 -14.08 -0.20
N ALA A 131 13.18 -14.19 0.35
CA ALA A 131 14.23 -13.20 0.17
C ALA A 131 14.66 -13.13 -1.31
N VAL A 132 14.89 -14.29 -1.93
CA VAL A 132 15.25 -14.36 -3.36
C VAL A 132 14.12 -13.84 -4.25
N ALA A 133 12.87 -14.21 -4.00
CA ALA A 133 11.73 -13.69 -4.74
C ALA A 133 11.59 -12.17 -4.61
N GLY A 134 11.77 -11.64 -3.39
CA GLY A 134 11.77 -10.20 -3.11
C GLY A 134 12.90 -9.46 -3.81
N ALA A 135 14.11 -10.02 -3.79
CA ALA A 135 15.26 -9.43 -4.48
C ALA A 135 15.10 -9.41 -5.99
N LEU A 136 14.62 -10.52 -6.60
CA LEU A 136 14.38 -10.59 -8.03
C LEU A 136 13.36 -9.53 -8.49
N ILE A 137 12.22 -9.41 -7.80
CA ILE A 137 11.20 -8.42 -8.17
C ILE A 137 11.62 -6.99 -7.83
N GLY A 138 12.40 -6.79 -6.76
CA GLY A 138 12.97 -5.50 -6.38
C GLY A 138 13.98 -4.99 -7.41
N ASP A 139 14.92 -5.85 -7.84
CA ASP A 139 15.87 -5.51 -8.90
C ASP A 139 15.15 -5.16 -10.21
N TYR A 140 14.15 -5.95 -10.58
CA TYR A 140 13.33 -5.67 -11.75
C TYR A 140 12.54 -4.35 -11.64
N ALA A 141 12.00 -4.05 -10.45
CA ALA A 141 11.27 -2.82 -10.19
C ALA A 141 12.13 -1.57 -10.39
N PHE A 142 13.35 -1.55 -9.83
CA PHE A 142 14.22 -0.38 -9.94
C PHE A 142 14.92 -0.28 -11.30
N ARG A 143 15.39 -1.40 -11.86
CA ARG A 143 16.19 -1.40 -13.09
C ARG A 143 15.34 -1.36 -14.35
N ASP A 144 14.38 -2.27 -14.46
CA ASP A 144 13.64 -2.49 -15.70
C ASP A 144 12.36 -1.63 -15.76
N LEU A 145 11.68 -1.45 -14.62
CA LEU A 145 10.49 -0.60 -14.55
C LEU A 145 10.80 0.87 -14.27
N GLY A 146 12.03 1.19 -13.85
CA GLY A 146 12.43 2.56 -13.52
C GLY A 146 11.65 3.16 -12.36
N LEU A 147 11.17 2.31 -11.44
CA LEU A 147 10.55 2.80 -10.21
C LEU A 147 11.60 3.55 -9.37
N HIS A 148 11.16 4.58 -8.68
CA HIS A 148 11.91 5.30 -7.67
C HIS A 148 11.71 4.70 -6.27
N ARG A 149 10.55 4.09 -5.99
CA ARG A 149 10.18 3.72 -4.62
C ARG A 149 9.35 2.43 -4.57
N ILE A 150 9.66 1.56 -3.62
CA ILE A 150 8.85 0.37 -3.30
C ILE A 150 8.39 0.48 -1.85
N THR A 151 7.10 0.28 -1.60
CA THR A 151 6.51 0.25 -0.26
C THR A 151 6.00 -1.15 0.10
N ALA A 152 5.87 -1.43 1.39
CA ALA A 152 5.28 -2.66 1.90
C ALA A 152 4.55 -2.34 3.22
N PRO A 153 3.22 -2.12 3.18
CA PRO A 153 2.41 -2.09 4.39
C PRO A 153 2.36 -3.46 5.06
N VAL A 154 2.77 -3.55 6.33
CA VAL A 154 2.85 -4.80 7.08
C VAL A 154 2.02 -4.69 8.35
N CYS A 155 1.06 -5.59 8.53
CA CYS A 155 0.31 -5.69 9.79
C CYS A 155 1.29 -5.87 10.97
N VAL A 156 1.13 -5.07 12.04
CA VAL A 156 2.03 -5.09 13.21
C VAL A 156 2.15 -6.49 13.84
N GLY A 157 1.07 -7.29 13.75
CA GLY A 157 1.02 -8.67 14.23
C GLY A 157 1.77 -9.68 13.34
N ASN A 158 2.04 -9.35 12.07
CA ASN A 158 2.75 -10.23 11.14
C ASN A 158 4.27 -10.15 11.35
N ARG A 159 4.77 -10.82 12.40
CA ARG A 159 6.19 -10.84 12.76
C ARG A 159 7.09 -11.31 11.61
N ALA A 160 6.64 -12.31 10.84
CA ALA A 160 7.40 -12.86 9.72
C ALA A 160 7.60 -11.82 8.61
N ALA A 161 6.53 -11.13 8.21
CA ALA A 161 6.59 -10.06 7.23
C ALA A 161 7.47 -8.89 7.69
N ARG A 162 7.33 -8.46 8.96
CA ARG A 162 8.14 -7.37 9.55
C ARG A 162 9.62 -7.72 9.57
N HIS A 163 9.95 -8.98 9.82
CA HIS A 163 11.32 -9.44 9.74
C HIS A 163 11.82 -9.36 8.29
N GLN A 164 11.05 -9.88 7.32
CA GLN A 164 11.43 -9.89 5.90
C GLN A 164 11.67 -8.49 5.30
N VAL A 165 10.83 -7.50 5.63
CA VAL A 165 11.03 -6.14 5.10
C VAL A 165 12.30 -5.47 5.65
N LYS A 166 12.66 -5.73 6.92
CA LYS A 166 13.93 -5.29 7.51
C LYS A 166 15.12 -5.95 6.82
N LEU A 167 15.03 -7.26 6.59
CA LEU A 167 16.03 -8.04 5.88
C LEU A 167 16.22 -7.56 4.43
N ALA A 168 15.15 -7.11 3.79
CA ALA A 168 15.18 -6.50 2.46
C ALA A 168 15.74 -5.06 2.44
N GLY A 169 16.21 -4.54 3.59
CA GLY A 169 16.77 -3.19 3.68
C GLY A 169 15.73 -2.07 3.63
N MET A 170 14.45 -2.39 3.82
CA MET A 170 13.40 -1.37 3.87
C MET A 170 13.45 -0.62 5.21
N SER A 171 13.19 0.68 5.15
CA SER A 171 13.07 1.56 6.31
C SER A 171 11.62 1.62 6.79
N HIS A 172 11.41 1.64 8.10
CA HIS A 172 10.09 1.93 8.69
C HIS A 172 9.84 3.44 8.60
N GLU A 173 8.69 3.84 8.08
CA GLU A 173 8.36 5.25 7.83
C GLU A 173 7.13 5.74 8.58
N ALA A 174 6.15 4.88 8.80
CA ALA A 174 4.92 5.22 9.51
C ALA A 174 4.30 4.01 10.21
N THR A 175 3.54 4.24 11.26
CA THR A 175 2.64 3.25 11.86
C THR A 175 1.21 3.76 11.72
N MET A 176 0.46 3.15 10.80
CA MET A 176 -0.85 3.59 10.40
C MET A 176 -1.90 2.89 11.26
N ILE A 177 -2.61 3.65 12.09
CA ILE A 177 -3.44 3.12 13.17
C ILE A 177 -4.79 2.64 12.62
N ARG A 178 -5.16 1.40 12.92
CA ARG A 178 -6.39 0.75 12.41
C ARG A 178 -6.52 0.91 10.89
N ALA A 179 -5.42 0.92 10.15
CA ALA A 179 -5.41 1.39 8.76
C ALA A 179 -6.03 0.42 7.75
N ILE A 180 -6.01 -0.88 8.01
CA ILE A 180 -6.57 -1.89 7.10
C ILE A 180 -7.40 -2.91 7.89
N SER A 181 -8.53 -3.31 7.33
CA SER A 181 -9.34 -4.40 7.87
C SER A 181 -8.80 -5.73 7.37
N VAL A 182 -8.24 -6.51 8.30
CA VAL A 182 -7.75 -7.87 8.08
C VAL A 182 -8.40 -8.82 9.07
N ASN A 183 -8.80 -10.00 8.59
CA ASN A 183 -9.44 -11.02 9.43
C ASN A 183 -10.60 -10.52 10.31
N GLY A 184 -11.47 -9.69 9.72
CA GLY A 184 -12.66 -9.15 10.40
C GLY A 184 -12.39 -7.96 11.32
N GLN A 185 -11.16 -7.48 11.44
CA GLN A 185 -10.80 -6.41 12.37
C GLN A 185 -9.88 -5.38 11.73
N ARG A 186 -10.06 -4.11 12.09
CA ARG A 186 -9.10 -3.07 11.73
C ARG A 186 -7.84 -3.25 12.56
N ARG A 187 -6.69 -3.29 11.88
CA ARG A 187 -5.39 -3.51 12.52
C ARG A 187 -4.40 -2.42 12.10
N ASP A 188 -3.45 -2.17 13.00
CA ASP A 188 -2.33 -1.28 12.73
C ASP A 188 -1.39 -1.89 11.70
N HIS A 189 -0.90 -1.06 10.80
CA HIS A 189 0.05 -1.47 9.77
C HIS A 189 1.26 -0.54 9.76
N GLU A 190 2.44 -1.13 9.83
CA GLU A 190 3.69 -0.43 9.60
C GLU A 190 3.89 -0.23 8.10
N LEU A 191 4.15 1.00 7.68
CA LEU A 191 4.54 1.28 6.31
C LEU A 191 6.07 1.24 6.21
N TRP A 192 6.56 0.26 5.46
CA TRP A 192 7.96 0.11 5.14
C TRP A 192 8.23 0.57 3.71
N ALA A 193 9.39 1.17 3.45
CA ALA A 193 9.75 1.60 2.11
C ALA A 193 11.25 1.52 1.82
N VAL A 194 11.58 1.47 0.54
CA VAL A 194 12.94 1.66 0.04
C VAL A 194 12.91 2.43 -1.26
N THR A 195 13.88 3.32 -1.43
CA THR A 195 14.04 4.18 -2.60
C THR A 195 15.22 3.70 -3.45
N ALA A 196 15.21 4.03 -4.73
CA ALA A 196 16.20 3.56 -5.71
C ALA A 196 17.64 3.97 -5.36
N ASP A 197 17.82 5.14 -4.73
CA ASP A 197 19.12 5.64 -4.26
C ASP A 197 19.66 4.86 -3.06
N ARG A 198 18.79 4.15 -2.33
CA ARG A 198 19.14 3.26 -1.22
C ARG A 198 19.22 1.80 -1.61
N ALA A 199 18.95 1.48 -2.88
CA ALA A 199 19.11 0.12 -3.38
C ALA A 199 20.59 -0.29 -3.32
N PRO A 200 20.93 -1.53 -2.94
CA PRO A 200 22.31 -1.97 -2.86
C PRO A 200 23.04 -1.82 -4.20
N ALA A 201 24.32 -1.46 -4.15
CA ALA A 201 25.17 -1.49 -5.33
C ALA A 201 25.20 -2.91 -5.92
N GLY A 202 24.93 -3.04 -7.23
CA GLY A 202 24.80 -4.36 -7.85
C GLY A 202 23.45 -5.06 -7.62
N GLY A 203 22.51 -4.43 -6.91
CA GLY A 203 21.13 -4.89 -6.72
C GLY A 203 20.91 -5.78 -5.49
N TYR A 204 19.65 -6.01 -5.17
CA TYR A 204 19.22 -6.83 -4.03
C TYR A 204 19.71 -8.26 -4.16
N LEU A 205 19.70 -8.85 -5.36
CA LEU A 205 20.17 -10.23 -5.52
C LEU A 205 21.67 -10.34 -5.22
N ALA A 206 22.48 -9.43 -5.76
CA ALA A 206 23.91 -9.41 -5.48
C ALA A 206 24.20 -9.17 -4.00
N ALA A 207 23.43 -8.28 -3.35
CA ALA A 207 23.55 -8.04 -1.91
C ALA A 207 23.18 -9.26 -1.07
N LEU A 208 22.14 -10.02 -1.44
CA LEU A 208 21.80 -11.27 -0.76
C LEU A 208 22.93 -12.30 -0.85
N ILE A 209 23.51 -12.46 -2.04
CA ILE A 209 24.64 -13.37 -2.28
C ILE A 209 25.85 -12.92 -1.46
N ALA A 210 26.19 -11.63 -1.50
CA ALA A 210 27.31 -11.06 -0.75
C ALA A 210 27.12 -11.18 0.78
N ALA A 211 25.87 -11.14 1.26
CA ALA A 211 25.53 -11.35 2.65
C ALA A 211 25.61 -12.82 3.10
N GLY A 212 26.00 -13.75 2.21
CA GLY A 212 26.18 -15.16 2.55
C GLY A 212 24.88 -15.96 2.59
N VAL A 213 23.77 -15.42 2.09
CA VAL A 213 22.63 -16.27 1.72
C VAL A 213 23.15 -17.21 0.64
N GLY A 214 22.97 -18.52 0.78
CA GLY A 214 23.41 -19.56 -0.17
C GLY A 214 22.74 -19.47 -1.55
N ALA A 215 22.27 -18.29 -1.93
CA ALA A 215 21.81 -17.92 -3.25
C ALA A 215 22.97 -18.03 -4.26
N GLN A 216 22.76 -18.78 -5.32
CA GLN A 216 23.71 -18.95 -6.42
C GLN A 216 22.94 -18.81 -7.74
N ILE A 217 23.46 -18.01 -8.65
CA ILE A 217 22.96 -18.02 -10.03
C ILE A 217 23.50 -19.32 -10.64
N PRO A 218 22.64 -20.21 -11.21
CA PRO A 218 23.13 -21.43 -11.83
C PRO A 218 24.15 -21.09 -12.91
N SER A 219 25.40 -21.52 -12.72
CA SER A 219 26.38 -21.56 -13.79
C SER A 219 26.06 -22.77 -14.67
N ASP A 220 26.19 -22.62 -15.98
CA ASP A 220 26.36 -23.80 -16.83
C ASP A 220 27.67 -24.47 -16.38
N THR A 221 27.54 -25.63 -15.75
CA THR A 221 28.58 -26.55 -15.22
C THR A 221 29.86 -25.96 -14.61
N GLY A 222 29.98 -26.13 -13.28
CA GLY A 222 31.24 -26.56 -12.64
C GLY A 222 32.04 -25.49 -11.88
N GLY A 223 32.39 -25.80 -10.63
CA GLY A 223 33.48 -25.14 -9.91
C GLY A 223 33.14 -24.67 -8.50
N SER A 224 33.39 -25.53 -7.51
CA SER A 224 33.44 -25.21 -6.07
C SER A 224 34.73 -24.46 -5.70
N THR A 225 34.69 -23.57 -4.70
CA THR A 225 35.60 -23.61 -3.53
C THR A 225 35.20 -22.61 -2.43
N ARG A 226 35.39 -23.04 -1.16
CA ARG A 226 35.18 -22.35 0.15
C ARG A 226 36.27 -21.27 0.38
N THR A 227 36.11 -20.24 1.22
CA THR A 227 36.12 -20.13 2.71
C THR A 227 36.10 -18.61 3.04
N SER A 228 35.87 -18.03 4.22
CA SER A 228 35.23 -18.31 5.52
C SER A 228 35.19 -16.97 6.30
N TRP A 229 34.25 -16.84 7.24
CA TRP A 229 34.02 -15.76 8.23
C TRP A 229 33.38 -14.45 7.69
N ALA A 230 32.34 -13.87 8.28
CA ALA A 230 31.77 -14.06 9.62
C ALA A 230 30.24 -13.86 9.63
N GLU A 231 29.54 -14.92 10.06
CA GLU A 231 28.40 -14.91 10.99
C GLU A 231 27.58 -13.63 11.07
N ARG A 232 26.62 -13.49 10.15
CA ARG A 232 25.41 -12.67 10.33
C ARG A 232 24.42 -13.16 9.28
N TRP A 233 23.55 -14.12 9.64
CA TRP A 233 22.23 -14.43 9.02
C TRP A 233 21.73 -15.87 9.16
N HIS A 234 22.40 -16.77 9.89
CA HIS A 234 21.85 -18.13 10.08
C HIS A 234 20.71 -18.20 11.11
N ASP A 235 20.62 -17.25 12.07
CA ASP A 235 19.54 -17.26 13.08
C ASP A 235 18.31 -16.43 12.68
N ALA A 236 18.44 -15.52 11.70
CA ALA A 236 17.36 -14.64 11.26
C ALA A 236 16.34 -15.39 10.39
N VAL A 237 16.81 -16.28 9.52
CA VAL A 237 15.96 -17.06 8.61
C VAL A 237 15.18 -18.16 9.35
N ALA A 238 15.65 -18.59 10.53
CA ALA A 238 15.04 -19.66 11.32
C ALA A 238 13.79 -19.24 12.13
N ALA A 239 13.41 -17.96 12.15
CA ALA A 239 12.40 -17.46 13.08
C ALA A 239 11.07 -17.04 12.42
N SER A 240 10.50 -17.87 11.55
CA SER A 240 9.05 -18.12 11.51
C SER A 240 8.74 -19.23 10.50
N PRO A 241 8.04 -20.33 10.87
CA PRO A 241 7.65 -21.39 9.94
C PRO A 241 6.67 -20.94 8.83
N ALA A 242 6.34 -19.65 8.77
CA ALA A 242 5.51 -19.05 7.73
C ALA A 242 6.14 -17.76 7.20
N THR A 243 6.85 -17.84 6.06
CA THR A 243 7.27 -16.66 5.31
C THR A 243 6.10 -16.19 4.44
N VAL A 244 5.10 -15.56 5.06
CA VAL A 244 3.97 -14.94 4.34
C VAL A 244 4.02 -13.43 4.52
N LEU A 245 4.62 -12.74 3.54
CA LEU A 245 4.52 -11.29 3.37
C LEU A 245 3.22 -10.95 2.61
N ALA A 246 2.08 -11.31 3.20
CA ALA A 246 0.79 -10.90 2.65
C ALA A 246 0.62 -9.40 2.85
N VAL A 247 0.92 -8.64 1.80
CA VAL A 247 0.61 -7.22 1.70
C VAL A 247 -0.57 -7.10 0.76
N THR A 248 -1.74 -6.78 1.33
CA THR A 248 -2.88 -6.25 0.57
C THR A 248 -3.49 -5.12 1.38
N ALA A 249 -2.90 -3.95 1.21
CA ALA A 249 -3.26 -2.73 1.90
C ALA A 249 -2.91 -1.59 0.96
N TRP A 250 -3.91 -1.08 0.22
CA TRP A 250 -3.72 -0.15 -0.88
C TRP A 250 -3.39 1.26 -0.33
N TYR A 251 -2.13 1.52 0.00
CA TYR A 251 -1.62 2.84 0.40
C TYR A 251 -1.07 3.58 -0.83
N TYR A 252 -1.99 4.01 -1.70
CA TYR A 252 -1.65 4.70 -2.94
C TYR A 252 -1.80 6.22 -2.82
N LEU A 253 -0.68 6.94 -2.92
CA LEU A 253 -0.57 8.40 -2.89
C LEU A 253 -0.99 9.12 -4.19
N GLY A 254 -1.74 8.49 -5.12
CA GLY A 254 -1.78 8.98 -6.51
C GLY A 254 -3.09 8.96 -7.32
N ALA A 255 -4.10 8.10 -7.11
CA ALA A 255 -5.24 7.92 -8.03
C ALA A 255 -6.29 6.89 -7.52
N PRO A 256 -7.49 6.82 -8.13
CA PRO A 256 -8.71 6.38 -7.46
C PRO A 256 -8.83 4.87 -7.22
N PHE A 257 -9.33 4.55 -6.04
CA PHE A 257 -9.76 3.23 -5.58
C PHE A 257 -10.82 2.55 -6.48
N ARG A 258 -10.90 1.23 -6.37
CA ARG A 258 -11.98 0.38 -6.93
C ARG A 258 -12.69 -0.40 -5.83
N PRO A 259 -14.03 -0.36 -5.74
CA PRO A 259 -14.80 -1.03 -4.69
C PRO A 259 -14.54 -2.53 -4.58
N HIS A 260 -14.46 -2.98 -3.32
CA HIS A 260 -14.90 -4.32 -2.95
C HIS A 260 -16.42 -4.35 -3.12
N GLU A 261 -16.92 -5.40 -3.79
CA GLU A 261 -18.35 -5.71 -3.94
C GLU A 261 -18.94 -6.08 -2.57
N THR A 262 -19.17 -5.09 -1.73
CA THR A 262 -20.06 -5.17 -0.57
C THR A 262 -20.69 -3.80 -0.37
N GLY A 263 -21.88 -3.62 -0.95
CA GLY A 263 -23.00 -2.84 -0.39
C GLY A 263 -22.75 -1.46 0.25
N SER A 264 -21.71 -0.71 -0.08
CA SER A 264 -21.64 0.69 0.36
C SER A 264 -22.62 1.49 -0.49
N ALA A 265 -23.79 1.76 0.07
CA ALA A 265 -24.69 2.78 -0.44
C ALA A 265 -23.87 4.05 -0.67
N ALA A 266 -24.09 4.73 -1.80
CA ALA A 266 -23.38 5.96 -2.12
C ALA A 266 -23.38 6.90 -0.92
N VAL A 267 -22.20 7.23 -0.40
CA VAL A 267 -22.02 8.15 0.73
C VAL A 267 -22.78 9.46 0.45
N ALA A 268 -23.91 9.63 1.11
CA ALA A 268 -24.83 10.74 0.86
C ALA A 268 -24.49 11.93 1.76
N LEU A 269 -23.35 12.55 1.50
CA LEU A 269 -23.00 13.83 2.10
C LEU A 269 -24.04 14.90 1.72
N PRO A 270 -24.56 15.71 2.68
CA PRO A 270 -25.65 16.64 2.45
C PRO A 270 -25.21 17.78 1.50
N PRO A 271 -26.15 18.44 0.81
CA PRO A 271 -25.80 19.51 -0.12
C PRO A 271 -25.19 20.73 0.59
N ARG A 272 -25.47 20.90 1.88
CA ARG A 272 -25.00 22.00 2.70
C ARG A 272 -24.77 21.54 4.13
N LEU A 273 -23.64 21.92 4.71
CA LEU A 273 -23.40 21.87 6.15
C LEU A 273 -23.22 23.30 6.64
N THR A 274 -23.77 23.62 7.80
CA THR A 274 -23.55 24.91 8.48
C THR A 274 -23.15 24.60 9.91
N VAL A 275 -22.17 25.33 10.41
CA VAL A 275 -21.67 25.21 11.77
C VAL A 275 -21.32 26.60 12.30
N ARG A 276 -21.54 26.80 13.59
CA ARG A 276 -21.12 28.00 14.30
C ARG A 276 -20.42 27.54 15.57
N GLU A 277 -19.13 27.81 15.68
CA GLU A 277 -18.35 27.55 16.87
C GLU A 277 -17.93 28.88 17.50
N GLY A 278 -18.19 29.04 18.80
CA GLY A 278 -17.86 30.26 19.53
C GLY A 278 -18.59 31.53 19.02
N GLY A 279 -17.94 32.68 19.22
CA GLY A 279 -18.46 34.01 18.83
C GLY A 279 -18.21 34.40 17.36
N GLY A 280 -17.57 33.54 16.57
CA GLY A 280 -17.18 33.82 15.18
C GLY A 280 -18.35 33.82 14.18
N PRO A 281 -18.08 34.21 12.92
CA PRO A 281 -19.06 34.12 11.84
C PRO A 281 -19.43 32.65 11.54
N PRO A 282 -20.66 32.38 11.06
CA PRO A 282 -21.04 31.03 10.69
C PRO A 282 -20.20 30.53 9.50
N VAL A 283 -19.74 29.28 9.60
CA VAL A 283 -19.05 28.59 8.52
C VAL A 283 -20.06 27.77 7.72
N ILE A 284 -20.06 27.96 6.41
CA ILE A 284 -20.96 27.29 5.47
C ILE A 284 -20.14 26.45 4.51
N LEU A 285 -20.44 25.16 4.44
CA LEU A 285 -19.88 24.23 3.49
C LEU A 285 -20.93 23.92 2.43
N ARG A 286 -20.64 24.21 1.17
CA ARG A 286 -21.54 23.96 0.04
C ARG A 286 -20.98 22.81 -0.78
N LYS A 287 -21.74 21.72 -0.88
CA LYS A 287 -21.33 20.54 -1.65
C LYS A 287 -21.29 20.92 -3.12
N ARG A 288 -20.13 20.80 -3.74
CA ARG A 288 -20.00 20.96 -5.18
C ARG A 288 -20.54 19.71 -5.86
N THR A 289 -21.63 19.86 -6.61
CA THR A 289 -22.14 18.78 -7.45
C THR A 289 -21.30 18.73 -8.71
N PRO A 290 -20.53 17.65 -8.95
CA PRO A 290 -19.70 17.61 -10.13
C PRO A 290 -20.59 17.39 -11.39
N PRO A 291 -20.13 17.82 -12.59
CA PRO A 291 -20.84 17.57 -13.84
C PRO A 291 -21.23 16.10 -14.01
N TRP A 292 -22.26 15.80 -14.83
CA TRP A 292 -22.82 14.45 -14.99
C TRP A 292 -21.77 13.34 -15.20
N GLN A 293 -20.69 13.65 -15.94
CA GLN A 293 -19.56 12.75 -16.21
C GLN A 293 -18.76 12.28 -14.97
N PHE A 294 -18.93 12.92 -13.80
CA PHE A 294 -18.18 12.66 -12.58
C PHE A 294 -19.05 12.16 -11.41
N ARG A 295 -20.36 11.96 -11.62
CA ARG A 295 -21.31 11.55 -10.56
C ARG A 295 -21.00 10.19 -9.92
N PHE A 296 -20.24 9.33 -10.58
CA PHE A 296 -19.90 7.97 -10.12
C PHE A 296 -18.54 7.88 -9.41
N THR A 297 -17.96 9.03 -9.05
CA THR A 297 -16.60 9.05 -8.52
C THR A 297 -16.52 8.73 -7.02
N GLY A 298 -17.59 8.76 -6.23
CA GLY A 298 -17.46 8.61 -4.76
C GLY A 298 -16.56 9.67 -4.11
N ARG A 299 -16.19 10.71 -4.87
CA ARG A 299 -15.51 11.90 -4.39
C ARG A 299 -16.54 12.98 -4.12
N VAL A 300 -16.44 13.59 -2.96
CA VAL A 300 -17.26 14.74 -2.58
C VAL A 300 -16.34 15.91 -2.30
N ARG A 301 -16.71 17.09 -2.79
CA ARG A 301 -16.01 18.34 -2.50
C ARG A 301 -17.00 19.30 -1.86
N TYR A 302 -16.58 19.96 -0.80
CA TYR A 302 -17.25 21.12 -0.23
C TYR A 302 -16.40 22.36 -0.47
N ASP A 303 -17.00 23.40 -0.99
CA ASP A 303 -16.41 24.74 -0.94
C ASP A 303 -16.84 25.37 0.40
N ALA A 304 -15.87 25.92 1.14
CA ALA A 304 -16.04 26.45 2.49
C ALA A 304 -16.09 27.99 2.47
N PHE A 305 -16.98 28.57 3.27
CA PHE A 305 -17.19 30.01 3.36
C PHE A 305 -17.37 30.45 4.81
N ALA A 306 -16.89 31.64 5.16
CA ALA A 306 -17.19 32.31 6.42
C ALA A 306 -17.69 33.73 6.13
N ALA A 307 -18.92 34.05 6.56
CA ALA A 307 -19.59 35.32 6.22
C ALA A 307 -19.56 35.66 4.72
N ASP A 308 -19.75 34.65 3.87
CA ASP A 308 -19.69 34.68 2.39
C ASP A 308 -18.30 34.86 1.75
N ASP A 309 -17.24 35.08 2.55
CA ASP A 309 -15.87 34.99 2.06
C ASP A 309 -15.44 33.53 1.86
N ALA A 310 -14.79 33.24 0.73
CA ALA A 310 -14.29 31.91 0.45
C ALA A 310 -13.09 31.57 1.34
N LEU A 311 -13.17 30.45 2.05
CA LEU A 311 -12.06 29.87 2.81
C LEU A 311 -11.26 28.85 2.00
N GLY A 312 -11.83 28.29 0.93
CA GLY A 312 -11.21 27.22 0.13
C GLY A 312 -12.13 26.01 -0.02
N TRP A 313 -11.58 24.80 -0.04
CA TRP A 313 -12.35 23.57 -0.18
C TRP A 313 -11.80 22.36 0.61
N ILE A 314 -12.72 21.44 0.92
CA ILE A 314 -12.44 20.15 1.55
C ILE A 314 -12.98 19.04 0.65
N GLY A 315 -12.14 18.05 0.35
CA GLY A 315 -12.47 16.88 -0.44
C GLY A 315 -12.48 15.60 0.39
N LEU A 316 -13.43 14.71 0.11
CA LEU A 316 -13.49 13.35 0.64
C LEU A 316 -13.48 12.36 -0.52
N ASP A 317 -12.58 11.38 -0.51
CA ASP A 317 -12.55 10.23 -1.42
C ASP A 317 -13.02 8.98 -0.66
N CYS A 318 -14.33 8.74 -0.68
CA CYS A 318 -15.00 7.66 0.07
C CYS A 318 -14.94 6.32 -0.66
N ARG A 319 -13.90 6.17 -1.45
CA ARG A 319 -13.79 5.10 -2.40
C ARG A 319 -13.17 3.94 -1.59
N GLY A 320 -12.08 4.15 -0.85
CA GLY A 320 -11.28 3.17 -0.08
C GLY A 320 -11.92 2.42 1.10
N GLN A 321 -11.13 1.52 1.72
CA GLN A 321 -11.38 1.05 3.10
C GLN A 321 -11.23 2.19 4.13
N ASN A 322 -10.51 3.24 3.75
CA ASN A 322 -10.34 4.50 4.46
C ASN A 322 -10.93 5.62 3.59
N VAL A 323 -11.41 6.67 4.24
CA VAL A 323 -11.80 7.88 3.54
C VAL A 323 -10.59 8.81 3.44
N GLY A 324 -10.18 9.10 2.20
CA GLY A 324 -9.11 10.07 1.95
C GLY A 324 -9.64 11.49 2.08
N LEU A 325 -8.92 12.34 2.79
CA LEU A 325 -9.23 13.74 3.03
C LEU A 325 -8.24 14.60 2.24
N ALA A 326 -8.75 15.55 1.46
CA ALA A 326 -7.95 16.55 0.75
C ALA A 326 -8.36 17.93 1.27
N ILE A 327 -7.38 18.75 1.63
CA ILE A 327 -7.61 20.03 2.32
C ILE A 327 -6.88 21.12 1.56
N GLU A 328 -7.61 22.16 1.17
CA GLU A 328 -7.05 23.39 0.63
C GLU A 328 -7.87 24.54 1.21
N LEU A 329 -7.50 24.98 2.40
CA LEU A 329 -8.16 26.07 3.12
C LEU A 329 -7.17 27.18 3.42
N ASP A 330 -7.69 28.40 3.58
CA ASP A 330 -6.93 29.58 3.95
C ASP A 330 -6.34 29.40 5.37
N GLY A 331 -5.03 29.27 5.41
CA GLY A 331 -4.25 29.14 6.65
C GLY A 331 -4.22 30.41 7.51
N GLN A 332 -4.46 31.58 6.91
CA GLN A 332 -4.52 32.85 7.66
C GLN A 332 -5.81 32.95 8.49
N ARG A 333 -6.85 32.19 8.12
CA ARG A 333 -8.14 32.09 8.81
C ARG A 333 -8.28 30.76 9.55
N SER A 334 -7.27 30.44 10.37
CA SER A 334 -7.11 29.12 10.97
C SER A 334 -8.29 28.67 11.84
N ALA A 335 -8.97 29.59 12.53
CA ALA A 335 -10.15 29.28 13.33
C ALA A 335 -11.33 28.80 12.49
N GLU A 336 -11.75 29.58 11.49
CA GLU A 336 -12.87 29.22 10.61
C GLU A 336 -12.54 28.01 9.73
N SER A 337 -11.30 27.91 9.25
CA SER A 337 -10.81 26.75 8.51
C SER A 337 -10.84 25.47 9.36
N ALA A 338 -10.43 25.54 10.63
CA ALA A 338 -10.51 24.42 11.56
C ALA A 338 -11.96 24.01 11.85
N THR A 339 -12.86 24.99 12.03
CA THR A 339 -14.30 24.73 12.21
C THR A 339 -14.91 24.08 10.96
N ALA A 340 -14.52 24.51 9.76
CA ALA A 340 -14.93 23.89 8.51
C ALA A 340 -14.50 22.41 8.45
N LEU A 341 -13.24 22.14 8.79
CA LEU A 341 -12.68 20.79 8.78
C LEU A 341 -13.36 19.88 9.79
N ARG A 342 -13.44 20.30 11.06
CA ARG A 342 -14.11 19.53 12.12
C ARG A 342 -15.53 19.19 11.75
N ARG A 343 -16.29 20.14 11.18
CA ARG A 343 -17.66 19.86 10.74
C ARG A 343 -17.78 18.75 9.69
N VAL A 344 -16.83 18.66 8.77
CA VAL A 344 -16.78 17.57 7.78
C VAL A 344 -16.42 16.25 8.46
N VAL A 345 -15.44 16.28 9.37
CA VAL A 345 -14.97 15.12 10.15
C VAL A 345 -16.09 14.56 11.02
N ASP A 346 -16.77 15.39 11.82
CA ASP A 346 -17.88 15.00 12.69
C ASP A 346 -19.01 14.33 11.90
N TYR A 347 -19.35 14.91 10.75
CA TYR A 347 -20.38 14.34 9.89
C TYR A 347 -19.92 12.97 9.35
N ALA A 348 -18.65 12.87 8.97
CA ALA A 348 -18.11 11.65 8.40
C ALA A 348 -18.15 10.50 9.42
N PHE A 349 -17.69 10.71 10.66
CA PHE A 349 -17.78 9.70 11.70
C PHE A 349 -19.22 9.47 12.19
N GLY A 350 -19.91 10.52 12.63
CA GLY A 350 -21.20 10.38 13.31
C GLY A 350 -22.38 10.02 12.40
N ARG A 351 -22.36 10.40 11.11
CA ARG A 351 -23.48 10.16 10.18
C ARG A 351 -23.17 9.16 9.08
N LEU A 352 -21.93 9.07 8.63
CA LEU A 352 -21.56 8.09 7.60
C LEU A 352 -21.03 6.78 8.20
N GLY A 353 -20.72 6.74 9.50
CA GLY A 353 -20.25 5.55 10.19
C GLY A 353 -18.91 5.05 9.66
N ILE A 354 -18.05 5.97 9.21
CA ILE A 354 -16.70 5.59 8.76
C ILE A 354 -15.83 5.28 9.96
N GLU A 355 -14.92 4.33 9.82
CA GLU A 355 -14.03 3.92 10.93
C GLU A 355 -12.68 4.65 10.91
N ARG A 356 -12.30 5.25 9.77
CA ARG A 356 -11.02 5.94 9.60
C ARG A 356 -11.03 7.00 8.48
N LEU A 357 -10.45 8.17 8.80
CA LEU A 357 -10.01 9.21 7.86
C LEU A 357 -8.50 9.24 7.77
N GLU A 358 -7.98 9.61 6.61
CA GLU A 358 -6.55 9.84 6.42
C GLU A 358 -6.29 10.98 5.44
N THR A 359 -5.18 11.69 5.62
CA THR A 359 -4.69 12.71 4.69
C THR A 359 -3.19 12.60 4.55
N VAL A 360 -2.68 13.20 3.48
CA VAL A 360 -1.26 13.31 3.21
C VAL A 360 -0.93 14.78 3.03
N VAL A 361 0.04 15.26 3.80
CA VAL A 361 0.38 16.67 3.88
C VAL A 361 1.82 16.87 3.43
N ASP A 362 2.08 17.99 2.74
CA ASP A 362 3.43 18.44 2.49
C ASP A 362 4.02 18.96 3.81
N PRO A 363 5.14 18.41 4.31
CA PRO A 363 5.71 18.84 5.59
C PRO A 363 6.10 20.33 5.60
N SER A 364 6.34 20.93 4.43
CA SER A 364 6.65 22.36 4.30
C SER A 364 5.42 23.28 4.40
N ASP A 365 4.21 22.72 4.25
CA ASP A 365 2.95 23.46 4.38
C ASP A 365 2.51 23.48 5.85
N ALA A 366 3.06 24.45 6.59
CA ALA A 366 2.75 24.64 8.00
C ALA A 366 1.26 24.92 8.26
N ALA A 367 0.57 25.57 7.31
CA ALA A 367 -0.85 25.89 7.44
C ALA A 367 -1.71 24.63 7.38
N VAL A 368 -1.49 23.76 6.38
CA VAL A 368 -2.23 22.50 6.25
C VAL A 368 -1.89 21.53 7.38
N THR A 369 -0.63 21.51 7.83
CA THR A 369 -0.20 20.70 8.99
C THR A 369 -0.92 21.14 10.28
N ALA A 370 -0.95 22.45 10.57
CA ALA A 370 -1.68 22.98 11.73
C ALA A 370 -3.17 22.69 11.64
N LEU A 371 -3.74 22.78 10.44
CA LEU A 371 -5.15 22.50 10.19
C LEU A 371 -5.50 21.02 10.36
N ALA A 372 -4.66 20.09 9.88
CA ALA A 372 -4.85 18.65 10.10
C ALA A 372 -4.88 18.33 11.61
N SER A 373 -3.95 18.90 12.38
CA SER A 373 -3.92 18.77 13.84
C SER A 373 -5.17 19.38 14.49
N ALA A 374 -5.60 20.57 14.07
CA ALA A 374 -6.82 21.22 14.57
C ALA A 374 -8.11 20.46 14.20
N GLY A 375 -8.08 19.65 13.15
CA GLY A 375 -9.13 18.69 12.78
C GLY A 375 -9.13 17.41 13.60
N GLY A 376 -8.19 17.25 14.55
CA GLY A 376 -8.06 16.08 15.41
C GLY A 376 -7.23 14.94 14.84
N LEU A 377 -6.66 15.11 13.63
CA LEU A 377 -5.83 14.08 13.00
C LEU A 377 -4.48 13.99 13.73
N LEU A 378 -3.95 12.77 13.79
CA LEU A 378 -2.65 12.48 14.37
C LEU A 378 -1.65 12.14 13.26
N ARG A 379 -0.44 12.67 13.39
CA ARG A 379 0.68 12.34 12.49
C ARG A 379 1.14 10.91 12.76
N GLU A 380 1.10 10.07 11.74
CA GLU A 380 1.44 8.64 11.81
C GLU A 380 2.84 8.33 11.29
N GLY A 381 3.43 9.23 10.49
CA GLY A 381 4.80 9.12 10.01
C GLY A 381 5.14 10.02 8.83
N VAL A 382 6.34 9.83 8.29
CA VAL A 382 6.87 10.57 7.14
C VAL A 382 7.34 9.59 6.07
N LEU A 383 6.81 9.74 4.86
CA LEU A 383 7.15 8.90 3.73
C LEU A 383 8.23 9.59 2.91
N THR A 384 9.44 9.03 2.95
CA THR A 384 10.62 9.63 2.32
C THR A 384 10.55 9.50 0.80
N GLY A 385 10.68 10.61 0.07
CA GLY A 385 10.66 10.64 -1.39
C GLY A 385 9.40 10.05 -2.02
N ALA A 386 8.26 10.24 -1.38
CA ALA A 386 7.01 9.60 -1.80
C ALA A 386 6.25 10.38 -2.87
N ARG A 387 6.56 11.67 -3.08
CA ARG A 387 5.89 12.51 -4.07
C ARG A 387 6.88 13.08 -5.09
N ILE A 388 6.51 13.02 -6.36
CA ILE A 388 7.22 13.65 -7.47
C ILE A 388 6.33 14.75 -8.05
N ASP A 389 6.84 15.98 -8.04
CA ASP A 389 6.13 17.13 -8.61
C ASP A 389 6.27 17.19 -10.14
N SER A 390 5.65 18.21 -10.76
CA SER A 390 5.72 18.41 -12.22
C SER A 390 7.11 18.79 -12.73
N ALA A 391 7.99 19.31 -11.87
CA ALA A 391 9.38 19.61 -12.19
C ALA A 391 10.29 18.37 -12.04
N GLY A 392 9.76 17.27 -11.52
CA GLY A 392 10.51 16.03 -11.24
C GLY A 392 11.23 16.04 -9.90
N THR A 393 11.01 17.06 -9.07
CA THR A 393 11.58 17.13 -7.71
C THR A 393 10.88 16.11 -6.83
N ILE A 394 11.68 15.41 -6.02
CA ILE A 394 11.23 14.39 -5.08
C ILE A 394 11.03 15.04 -3.71
N HIS A 395 9.86 14.81 -3.12
CA HIS A 395 9.45 15.39 -1.85
C HIS A 395 9.00 14.31 -0.87
N ASP A 396 9.31 14.55 0.40
CA ASP A 396 8.74 13.80 1.51
C ASP A 396 7.29 14.21 1.73
N VAL A 397 6.49 13.31 2.30
CA VAL A 397 5.11 13.62 2.69
C VAL A 397 4.80 13.07 4.07
N GLU A 398 3.97 13.78 4.83
CA GLU A 398 3.48 13.29 6.11
C GLU A 398 2.17 12.54 5.94
N VAL A 399 2.01 11.42 6.63
CA VAL A 399 0.73 10.70 6.72
C VAL A 399 0.07 11.03 8.03
N TRP A 400 -1.21 11.37 7.95
CA TRP A 400 -2.03 11.74 9.08
C TRP A 400 -3.31 10.89 9.08
N GLY A 401 -3.71 10.41 10.25
CA GLY A 401 -4.86 9.54 10.44
C GLY A 401 -5.75 9.98 11.58
N LEU A 402 -7.04 9.67 11.47
CA LEU A 402 -8.02 9.80 12.56
C LEU A 402 -8.93 8.58 12.54
N THR A 403 -9.12 7.96 13.70
CA THR A 403 -10.04 6.83 13.90
C THR A 403 -11.31 7.31 14.58
N ASP A 404 -12.37 6.52 14.44
CA ASP A 404 -13.65 6.68 15.13
C ASP A 404 -13.48 6.74 16.66
N ASP A 405 -12.65 5.86 17.23
CA ASP A 405 -12.37 5.84 18.68
C ASP A 405 -11.72 7.16 19.13
N ASN A 406 -10.70 7.63 18.41
CA ASN A 406 -9.98 8.86 18.74
C ASN A 406 -10.89 10.08 18.57
N HIS A 407 -11.72 10.09 17.53
CA HIS A 407 -12.69 11.14 17.31
C HIS A 407 -13.71 11.22 18.45
N SER A 408 -14.29 10.09 18.83
CA SER A 408 -15.27 10.01 19.93
C SER A 408 -14.68 10.47 21.28
N ALA A 409 -13.42 10.12 21.54
CA ALA A 409 -12.71 10.58 22.74
C ALA A 409 -12.47 12.11 22.74
N GLN A 410 -12.33 12.73 21.56
CA GLN A 410 -12.11 14.16 21.40
C GLN A 410 -13.42 14.98 21.52
N THR A 411 -14.56 14.42 21.12
CA THR A 411 -15.85 15.12 21.13
C THR A 411 -16.63 14.99 22.44
N GLY A 412 -16.23 14.08 23.34
CA GLY A 412 -16.97 13.75 24.57
C GLY A 412 -18.28 12.99 24.30
N PRO A 413 -18.91 12.38 25.32
CA PRO A 413 -20.25 11.82 25.15
C PRO A 413 -21.22 12.95 24.79
N GLU A 414 -21.93 12.82 23.67
CA GLU A 414 -23.05 13.71 23.34
C GLU A 414 -23.99 13.77 24.54
N GLY A 415 -24.08 14.94 25.18
CA GLY A 415 -24.95 15.21 26.34
C GLY A 415 -26.38 15.50 25.94
#